data_AF-S8FJN3-F1
#
_entry.id   AF-S8FJN3-F1
#
_cell.length_a   1.000
_cell.length_b   1.000
_cell.length_c   1.000
_cell.angle_alpha   90.00
_cell.angle_beta   90.00
_cell.angle_gamma   90.00
#
_symmetry.space_group_name_H-M   'P 1'
#
loop_
_entity.id
_entity.type
_entity.pdbx_description
1 polymer ?
#
loop_
_entity_poly.entity_id
_entity_poly.type
_entity_poly.pdbx_seq_one_letter_code
_entity_poly.pdbx_strand_id
1 'polypeptide(L)'
;MATGWKDSGFPRCLVATAGQGACDPGESARRDMQKDTITKLFGFTPRILQAQAVSTSGKRNGNPPCNLVQASDWNEIRRLLLAKCVSVRGGPTLFFFPIDPPFPSLMAIFGKPEAFAESGPALATNIRSRLFKPLYYDRITTIFQRALELPGAATDLTPNDLAGIMLNSITTREVVRRWKGTDVPLVVIYCDVPTTNENTWHAIRNIFRGARLGTAVTGHPVLYMDPLKCGVCRGVDHDTLMCILPSLRHWFGPRPNGNSDDDNTVNEEPPASYTLNAQRGQRGLTGRGRGGGRSGQSNRRGGYR
;
A
#
# COMPACT_ATOMS: atom_id res chain seq x y z
N MET A 1 -10.72 -11.59 -2.58
CA MET A 1 -9.62 -12.54 -2.30
C MET A 1 -10.07 -13.93 -2.72
N ALA A 2 -9.13 -14.85 -3.01
CA ALA A 2 -9.42 -16.21 -3.43
C ALA A 2 -10.14 -16.99 -2.33
N THR A 3 -11.48 -16.97 -2.35
CA THR A 3 -12.35 -17.76 -1.47
C THR A 3 -11.93 -19.24 -1.46
N GLY A 4 -11.47 -19.75 -2.59
CA GLY A 4 -10.99 -21.14 -2.73
C GLY A 4 -9.77 -21.52 -1.87
N TRP A 5 -9.04 -20.57 -1.27
CA TRP A 5 -7.95 -20.91 -0.35
C TRP A 5 -8.38 -20.97 1.11
N LYS A 6 -9.49 -20.32 1.48
CA LYS A 6 -9.94 -20.25 2.88
C LYS A 6 -10.37 -21.60 3.44
N ASP A 7 -10.96 -22.45 2.61
CA ASP A 7 -11.58 -23.70 3.07
C ASP A 7 -10.69 -24.94 2.86
N SER A 8 -9.40 -24.73 2.59
CA SER A 8 -8.50 -25.86 2.42
C SER A 8 -8.07 -26.45 3.78
N GLY A 9 -7.86 -27.76 3.87
CA GLY A 9 -7.43 -28.42 5.13
C GLY A 9 -5.92 -28.39 5.37
N PHE A 10 -5.12 -27.86 4.43
CA PHE A 10 -3.67 -28.00 4.45
C PHE A 10 -2.93 -26.79 5.04
N PRO A 11 -1.70 -26.97 5.59
CA PRO A 11 -0.88 -25.89 6.12
C PRO A 11 -0.56 -24.82 5.08
N ARG A 12 -0.94 -23.56 5.36
CA ARG A 12 -0.76 -22.45 4.42
C ARG A 12 -0.74 -21.07 5.06
N CYS A 13 -0.12 -20.13 4.36
CA CYS A 13 -0.19 -18.69 4.63
C CYS A 13 -0.07 -17.89 3.32
N LEU A 14 -0.20 -16.57 3.41
CA LEU A 14 0.04 -15.66 2.29
C LEU A 14 1.47 -15.13 2.33
N VAL A 15 2.07 -14.95 1.15
CA VAL A 15 3.35 -14.25 0.99
C VAL A 15 3.23 -13.10 0.00
N ALA A 16 3.69 -11.91 0.38
CA ALA A 16 3.84 -10.76 -0.52
C ALA A 16 5.31 -10.41 -0.71
N THR A 17 5.66 -9.88 -1.87
CA THR A 17 6.98 -9.31 -2.12
C THR A 17 6.90 -7.79 -2.11
N ALA A 18 7.82 -7.12 -1.40
CA ALA A 18 7.84 -5.66 -1.33
C ALA A 18 7.84 -5.02 -2.73
N GLY A 19 6.97 -4.04 -2.92
CA GLY A 19 6.78 -3.28 -4.16
C GLY A 19 6.17 -4.06 -5.33
N GLN A 20 5.86 -5.34 -5.14
CA GLN A 20 5.50 -6.24 -6.24
C GLN A 20 4.21 -7.01 -5.90
N GLY A 21 3.22 -6.93 -6.78
CA GLY A 21 1.97 -7.68 -6.67
C GLY A 21 2.08 -9.02 -7.36
N ALA A 22 1.46 -10.07 -6.84
CA ALA A 22 1.56 -11.43 -7.32
C ALA A 22 1.54 -11.58 -8.85
N CYS A 23 0.66 -10.87 -9.56
CA CYS A 23 0.51 -10.96 -11.02
C CYS A 23 1.27 -9.88 -11.82
N ASP A 24 2.13 -9.07 -11.20
CA ASP A 24 2.96 -8.09 -11.91
C ASP A 24 3.99 -8.82 -12.81
N PRO A 25 4.52 -8.20 -13.89
CA PRO A 25 5.50 -8.83 -14.79
C PRO A 25 6.67 -9.51 -14.07
N GLY A 26 7.10 -10.67 -14.58
CA GLY A 26 8.13 -11.50 -13.93
C GLY A 26 7.61 -12.33 -12.74
N GLU A 27 6.31 -12.60 -12.69
CA GLU A 27 5.65 -13.38 -11.63
C GLU A 27 6.25 -14.76 -11.40
N SER A 28 6.62 -15.49 -12.45
CA SER A 28 7.21 -16.83 -12.34
C SER A 28 8.56 -16.82 -11.61
N ALA A 29 9.51 -16.00 -12.08
CA ALA A 29 10.81 -15.85 -11.42
C ALA A 29 10.68 -15.38 -9.96
N ARG A 30 9.64 -14.61 -9.66
CA ARG A 30 9.36 -14.15 -8.31
C ARG A 30 8.85 -15.26 -7.39
N ARG A 31 8.01 -16.18 -7.89
CA ARG A 31 7.61 -17.36 -7.12
C ARG A 31 8.81 -18.23 -6.80
N ASP A 32 9.72 -18.42 -7.77
CA ASP A 32 10.94 -19.18 -7.55
C ASP A 32 11.80 -18.48 -6.48
N MET A 33 11.96 -17.17 -6.58
CA MET A 33 12.66 -16.37 -5.57
C MET A 33 12.01 -16.46 -4.17
N GLN A 34 10.69 -16.45 -4.08
CA GLN A 34 9.95 -16.67 -2.82
C GLN A 34 10.25 -18.07 -2.25
N LYS A 35 10.17 -19.11 -3.08
CA LYS A 35 10.45 -20.50 -2.71
C LYS A 35 11.89 -20.68 -2.23
N ASP A 36 12.86 -20.16 -2.97
CA ASP A 36 14.28 -20.28 -2.65
C ASP A 36 14.63 -19.54 -1.36
N THR A 37 14.07 -18.35 -1.17
CA THR A 37 14.26 -17.57 0.07
C THR A 37 13.71 -18.31 1.28
N ILE A 38 12.51 -18.88 1.16
CA ILE A 38 11.90 -19.65 2.27
C ILE A 38 12.72 -20.92 2.55
N THR A 39 13.11 -21.66 1.50
CA THR A 39 13.95 -22.86 1.64
C THR A 39 15.25 -22.55 2.36
N LYS A 40 15.94 -21.49 1.93
CA LYS A 40 17.23 -21.09 2.51
C LYS A 40 17.12 -20.63 3.96
N LEU A 41 16.10 -19.84 4.31
CA LEU A 41 15.99 -19.23 5.64
C LEU A 41 15.30 -20.12 6.68
N PHE A 42 14.36 -20.96 6.25
CA PHE A 42 13.52 -21.74 7.17
C PHE A 42 13.75 -23.25 7.05
N GLY A 43 14.55 -23.71 6.09
CA GLY A 43 14.99 -25.10 5.98
C GLY A 43 13.92 -26.07 5.46
N PHE A 44 12.89 -25.58 4.77
CA PHE A 44 11.86 -26.43 4.15
C PHE A 44 11.47 -25.91 2.77
N THR A 45 11.06 -26.81 1.87
CA THR A 45 10.69 -26.44 0.50
C THR A 45 9.19 -26.22 0.38
N PRO A 46 8.69 -24.97 0.29
CA PRO A 46 7.26 -24.72 0.14
C PRO A 46 6.82 -24.96 -1.31
N ARG A 47 5.50 -25.11 -1.48
CA ARG A 47 4.83 -24.89 -2.76
C ARG A 47 4.25 -23.47 -2.78
N ILE A 48 4.61 -22.68 -3.79
CA ILE A 48 4.08 -21.32 -3.99
C ILE A 48 3.00 -21.37 -5.07
N LEU A 49 1.75 -21.06 -4.70
CA LEU A 49 0.64 -20.95 -5.65
C LEU A 49 0.37 -19.50 -6.00
N GLN A 50 0.32 -19.25 -7.30
CA GLN A 50 0.04 -17.94 -7.87
C GLN A 50 -1.39 -17.49 -7.57
N ALA A 51 -1.57 -16.27 -7.04
CA ALA A 51 -2.89 -15.66 -7.00
C ALA A 51 -3.35 -15.29 -8.42
N GLN A 52 -4.66 -15.40 -8.66
CA GLN A 52 -5.28 -14.99 -9.92
C GLN A 52 -5.97 -13.64 -9.73
N ALA A 53 -5.75 -12.70 -10.66
CA ALA A 53 -6.46 -11.44 -10.67
C ALA A 53 -7.90 -11.65 -11.15
N VAL A 54 -8.88 -11.08 -10.43
CA VAL A 54 -10.30 -11.14 -10.82
C VAL A 54 -10.59 -10.19 -12.00
N SER A 55 -9.72 -9.20 -12.24
CA SER A 55 -9.86 -8.25 -13.34
C SER A 55 -8.53 -8.00 -14.03
N THR A 56 -8.54 -7.89 -15.36
CA THR A 56 -7.38 -7.54 -16.22
C THR A 56 -7.03 -6.05 -16.22
N SER A 57 -7.68 -5.21 -15.40
CA SER A 57 -7.41 -3.77 -15.44
C SER A 57 -5.97 -3.50 -14.99
N GLY A 58 -5.12 -3.02 -15.90
CA GLY A 58 -3.71 -2.65 -15.67
C GLY A 58 -3.50 -1.46 -14.73
N LYS A 59 -4.42 -1.22 -13.80
CA LYS A 59 -4.30 -0.19 -12.77
C LYS A 59 -3.24 -0.62 -11.75
N ARG A 60 -2.36 0.31 -11.35
CA ARG A 60 -1.39 0.15 -10.27
C ARG A 60 -2.06 -0.46 -9.02
N ASN A 61 -1.48 -1.52 -8.44
CA ASN A 61 -2.06 -2.30 -7.33
C ASN A 61 -3.43 -2.96 -7.60
N GLY A 62 -3.82 -3.17 -8.87
CA GLY A 62 -5.01 -3.94 -9.25
C GLY A 62 -4.80 -5.46 -9.16
N ASN A 63 -3.55 -5.89 -9.26
CA ASN A 63 -3.16 -7.29 -9.09
C ASN A 63 -3.16 -7.70 -7.61
N PRO A 64 -3.54 -8.95 -7.30
CA PRO A 64 -3.51 -9.46 -5.94
C PRO A 64 -2.11 -9.27 -5.33
N PRO A 65 -2.00 -8.82 -4.07
CA PRO A 65 -0.72 -8.48 -3.46
C PRO A 65 0.10 -9.72 -3.05
N CYS A 66 -0.55 -10.87 -2.87
CA CYS A 66 0.06 -12.05 -2.26
C CYS A 66 -0.10 -13.30 -3.11
N ASN A 67 0.87 -14.20 -3.01
CA ASN A 67 0.75 -15.61 -3.39
C ASN A 67 0.38 -16.47 -2.16
N LEU A 68 -0.02 -17.72 -2.40
CA LEU A 68 -0.20 -18.70 -1.33
C LEU A 68 1.12 -19.46 -1.11
N VAL A 69 1.54 -19.57 0.13
CA VAL A 69 2.54 -20.54 0.57
C VAL A 69 1.81 -21.75 1.10
N GLN A 70 2.14 -22.93 0.59
CA GLN A 70 1.70 -24.22 1.11
C GLN A 70 2.92 -24.99 1.63
N ALA A 71 2.76 -25.62 2.79
CA ALA A 71 3.78 -26.42 3.44
C ALA A 71 3.24 -27.81 3.81
N SER A 72 4.12 -28.71 4.24
CA SER A 72 3.75 -30.04 4.72
C SER A 72 3.23 -30.02 6.16
N ASP A 73 3.72 -29.10 6.99
CA ASP A 73 3.39 -29.00 8.41
C ASP A 73 3.00 -27.56 8.82
N TRP A 74 2.02 -27.43 9.71
CA TRP A 74 1.61 -26.17 10.33
C TRP A 74 2.73 -25.50 11.13
N ASN A 75 3.70 -26.26 11.67
CA ASN A 75 4.85 -25.66 12.33
C ASN A 75 5.71 -24.83 11.37
N GLU A 76 5.81 -25.24 10.10
CA GLU A 76 6.54 -24.52 9.05
C GLU A 76 5.85 -23.17 8.77
N ILE A 77 4.53 -23.20 8.62
CA ILE A 77 3.71 -21.99 8.44
C ILE A 77 3.78 -21.07 9.65
N ARG A 78 3.72 -21.62 10.87
CA ARG A 78 3.83 -20.84 12.10
C ARG A 78 5.17 -20.10 12.17
N ARG A 79 6.27 -20.72 11.75
CA ARG A 79 7.59 -20.05 11.67
C ARG A 79 7.58 -18.87 10.70
N LEU A 80 6.93 -19.00 9.53
CA LEU A 80 6.78 -17.88 8.59
C LEU A 80 5.95 -16.74 9.18
N LEU A 81 4.81 -17.06 9.80
CA LEU A 81 3.93 -16.06 10.41
C LEU A 81 4.57 -15.35 11.61
N LEU A 82 5.36 -16.07 12.40
CA LEU A 82 6.14 -15.48 13.50
C LEU A 82 7.22 -14.52 12.99
N ALA A 83 7.85 -14.83 11.86
CA ALA A 83 8.84 -13.94 11.25
C ALA A 83 8.20 -12.62 10.77
N LYS A 84 6.95 -12.64 10.30
CA LYS A 84 6.16 -11.53 9.71
C LYS A 84 6.76 -10.91 8.45
N CYS A 85 8.06 -10.62 8.47
CA CYS A 85 8.83 -10.03 7.39
C CYS A 85 10.25 -10.61 7.39
N VAL A 86 10.77 -10.92 6.21
CA VAL A 86 12.20 -11.21 6.02
C VAL A 86 12.73 -10.31 4.91
N SER A 87 13.85 -9.65 5.16
CA SER A 87 14.51 -8.76 4.20
C SER A 87 15.93 -9.26 3.95
N VAL A 88 16.21 -9.69 2.73
CA VAL A 88 17.50 -10.30 2.36
C VAL A 88 18.34 -9.28 1.60
N ARG A 89 19.60 -9.05 2.04
CA ARG A 89 20.52 -8.15 1.34
C ARG A 89 20.81 -8.69 -0.07
N GLY A 90 20.57 -7.85 -1.08
CA GLY A 90 20.70 -8.24 -2.50
C GLY A 90 19.64 -9.23 -2.97
N GLY A 91 18.59 -9.48 -2.17
CA GLY A 91 17.50 -10.38 -2.47
C GLY A 91 16.13 -9.74 -2.21
N PRO A 92 15.06 -10.54 -2.12
CA PRO A 92 13.72 -10.01 -1.89
C PRO A 92 13.53 -9.55 -0.45
N THR A 93 12.50 -8.71 -0.28
CA THR A 93 11.84 -8.55 1.02
C THR A 93 10.45 -9.17 0.94
N LEU A 94 10.18 -10.13 1.81
CA LEU A 94 8.95 -10.90 1.84
C LEU A 94 8.16 -10.59 3.12
N PHE A 95 6.84 -10.48 2.98
CA PHE A 95 5.89 -10.37 4.09
C PHE A 95 5.02 -11.61 4.16
N PHE A 96 4.75 -12.09 5.37
CA PHE A 96 3.91 -13.25 5.62
C PHE A 96 2.66 -12.87 6.38
N PHE A 97 1.50 -13.33 5.91
CA PHE A 97 0.21 -13.04 6.52
C PHE A 97 -0.60 -14.33 6.69
N PRO A 98 -1.46 -14.43 7.72
CA PRO A 98 -2.42 -15.54 7.79
C PRO A 98 -3.40 -15.44 6.61
N ILE A 99 -4.06 -16.57 6.30
CA ILE A 99 -5.06 -16.65 5.21
C ILE A 99 -6.24 -15.71 5.45
N ASP A 100 -6.64 -15.61 6.71
CA ASP A 100 -7.61 -14.65 7.18
C ASP A 100 -6.85 -13.56 7.94
N PRO A 101 -6.29 -12.56 7.21
CA PRO A 101 -5.65 -11.43 7.86
C PRO A 101 -6.67 -10.71 8.75
N PRO A 102 -6.24 -10.18 9.90
CA PRO A 102 -7.10 -9.30 10.69
C PRO A 102 -7.56 -8.13 9.81
N PHE A 103 -8.74 -7.59 10.10
CA PHE A 103 -9.22 -6.43 9.37
C PHE A 103 -8.25 -5.26 9.52
N PRO A 104 -8.10 -4.43 8.47
CA PRO A 104 -7.19 -3.31 8.53
C PRO A 104 -7.69 -2.30 9.56
N SER A 105 -6.75 -1.69 10.29
CA SER A 105 -7.07 -0.64 11.25
C SER A 105 -7.42 0.69 10.57
N LEU A 106 -7.10 0.86 9.27
CA LEU A 106 -7.39 2.08 8.52
C LEU A 106 -8.90 2.33 8.41
N MET A 107 -9.39 3.37 9.10
CA MET A 107 -10.80 3.75 9.07
C MET A 107 -11.08 4.82 8.01
N ALA A 108 -10.33 5.92 8.05
CA ALA A 108 -10.56 7.07 7.19
C ALA A 108 -9.29 7.89 7.00
N ILE A 109 -9.30 8.66 5.92
CA ILE A 109 -8.28 9.65 5.60
C ILE A 109 -9.02 10.94 5.29
N PHE A 110 -8.63 12.02 5.93
CA PHE A 110 -9.29 13.31 5.80
C PHE A 110 -8.30 14.37 5.34
N GLY A 111 -8.72 15.23 4.42
CA GLY A 111 -8.07 16.51 4.16
C GLY A 111 -8.63 17.60 5.07
N LYS A 112 -8.02 18.80 5.00
CA LYS A 112 -8.31 19.95 5.87
C LYS A 112 -8.09 19.63 7.36
N PRO A 113 -6.87 19.26 7.78
CA PRO A 113 -6.56 18.95 9.18
C PRO A 113 -6.97 20.08 10.14
N GLU A 114 -6.89 21.34 9.71
CA GLU A 114 -7.32 22.50 10.48
C GLU A 114 -8.79 22.43 10.94
N ALA A 115 -9.64 21.71 10.19
CA ALA A 115 -11.04 21.51 10.54
C ALA A 115 -11.22 20.68 11.83
N PHE A 116 -10.22 19.87 12.22
CA PHE A 116 -10.27 19.13 13.48
C PHE A 116 -10.11 20.03 14.71
N ALA A 117 -9.63 21.27 14.57
CA ALA A 117 -9.33 22.21 15.66
C ALA A 117 -8.25 21.75 16.67
N GLU A 118 -7.66 20.57 16.45
CA GLU A 118 -6.61 19.97 17.27
C GLU A 118 -5.59 19.32 16.35
N SER A 119 -4.35 19.16 16.81
CA SER A 119 -3.25 18.51 16.07
C SER A 119 -2.40 17.66 17.00
N GLY A 120 -1.46 16.90 16.42
CA GLY A 120 -0.50 16.10 17.17
C GLY A 120 -1.15 15.07 18.10
N PRO A 121 -0.60 14.86 19.31
CA PRO A 121 -1.12 13.87 20.27
C PRO A 121 -2.57 14.11 20.72
N ALA A 122 -3.04 15.36 20.70
CA ALA A 122 -4.40 15.72 21.14
C ALA A 122 -5.47 15.32 20.12
N LEU A 123 -5.09 15.18 18.84
CA LEU A 123 -6.02 14.89 17.74
C LEU A 123 -6.79 13.58 17.95
N ALA A 124 -6.10 12.50 18.32
CA ALA A 124 -6.74 11.22 18.59
C ALA A 124 -7.75 11.32 19.75
N THR A 125 -7.39 12.00 20.84
CA THR A 125 -8.27 12.24 22.00
C THR A 125 -9.51 13.02 21.59
N ASN A 126 -9.35 14.09 20.82
CA ASN A 126 -10.47 14.89 20.32
C ASN A 126 -11.42 14.07 19.40
N ILE A 127 -10.87 13.23 18.53
CA ILE A 127 -11.68 12.32 17.69
C ILE A 127 -12.45 11.33 18.57
N ARG A 128 -11.81 10.73 19.58
CA ARG A 128 -12.49 9.86 20.56
C ARG A 128 -13.64 10.58 21.24
N SER A 129 -13.40 11.77 21.80
CA SER A 129 -14.44 12.56 22.48
C SER A 129 -15.60 12.92 21.55
N ARG A 130 -15.35 13.17 20.26
CA ARG A 130 -16.41 13.41 19.27
C ARG A 130 -17.22 12.16 18.97
N LEU A 131 -16.58 11.01 18.82
CA LEU A 131 -17.24 9.73 18.58
C LEU A 131 -17.94 9.16 19.84
N PHE A 132 -17.54 9.60 21.03
CA PHE A 132 -18.22 9.27 22.29
C PHE A 132 -19.55 10.03 22.48
N LYS A 133 -19.86 11.02 21.62
CA LYS A 133 -21.16 11.70 21.68
C LYS A 133 -22.31 10.72 21.36
N PRO A 134 -23.49 10.87 21.98
CA PRO A 134 -24.62 9.93 21.83
C PRO A 134 -24.92 9.55 20.38
N LEU A 135 -24.96 10.54 19.48
CA LEU A 135 -25.20 10.31 18.04
C LEU A 135 -24.33 9.22 17.41
N TYR A 136 -23.04 9.15 17.76
CA TYR A 136 -22.12 8.15 17.20
C TYR A 136 -21.99 6.94 18.12
N TYR A 137 -21.91 7.17 19.42
CA TYR A 137 -21.75 6.11 20.41
C TYR A 137 -22.91 5.12 20.36
N ASP A 138 -24.15 5.60 20.31
CA ASP A 138 -25.35 4.76 20.24
C ASP A 138 -25.39 3.93 18.94
N ARG A 139 -24.88 4.49 17.84
CA ARG A 139 -24.78 3.78 16.56
C ARG A 139 -23.71 2.68 16.62
N ILE A 140 -22.57 2.98 17.24
CA ILE A 140 -21.48 2.01 17.44
C ILE A 140 -21.95 0.86 18.31
N THR A 141 -22.57 1.15 19.46
CA THR A 141 -23.08 0.11 20.38
C THR A 141 -24.20 -0.70 19.72
N THR A 142 -25.09 -0.07 18.93
CA THR A 142 -26.10 -0.80 18.15
C THR A 142 -25.49 -1.78 17.16
N ILE A 143 -24.38 -1.41 16.51
CA ILE A 143 -23.67 -2.30 15.58
C ILE A 143 -23.06 -3.49 16.34
N PHE A 144 -22.42 -3.25 17.49
CA PHE A 144 -21.87 -4.33 18.31
C PHE A 144 -22.96 -5.22 18.91
N GLN A 145 -24.10 -4.66 19.33
CA GLN A 145 -25.26 -5.42 19.80
C GLN A 145 -25.71 -6.45 18.75
N ARG A 146 -25.91 -6.01 17.50
CA ARG A 146 -26.25 -6.91 16.39
C ARG A 146 -25.17 -7.95 16.11
N ALA A 147 -23.90 -7.60 16.31
CA ALA A 147 -22.80 -8.54 16.12
C ALA A 147 -22.78 -9.63 17.19
N LEU A 148 -23.13 -9.29 18.43
CA LEU A 148 -23.22 -10.22 19.56
C LEU A 148 -24.43 -11.16 19.48
N GLU A 149 -25.46 -10.78 18.73
CA GLU A 149 -26.64 -11.62 18.45
C GLU A 149 -26.36 -12.71 17.39
N LEU A 150 -25.21 -12.67 16.70
CA LEU A 150 -24.85 -13.67 15.70
C LEU A 150 -24.36 -14.98 16.34
N PRO A 151 -24.63 -16.14 15.71
CA PRO A 151 -24.12 -17.43 16.20
C PRO A 151 -22.59 -17.44 16.30
N GLY A 152 -22.06 -17.89 17.45
CA GLY A 152 -20.62 -18.00 17.68
C GLY A 152 -19.93 -16.69 18.10
N ALA A 153 -20.67 -15.64 18.40
CA ALA A 153 -20.11 -14.43 19.01
C ALA A 153 -19.57 -14.72 20.42
N ALA A 154 -18.44 -14.08 20.77
CA ALA A 154 -17.93 -14.12 22.13
C ALA A 154 -18.88 -13.33 23.06
N THR A 155 -19.30 -13.94 24.16
CA THR A 155 -20.37 -13.41 25.03
C THR A 155 -19.86 -12.74 26.32
N ASP A 156 -18.55 -12.54 26.44
CA ASP A 156 -17.88 -12.03 27.64
C ASP A 156 -17.84 -10.50 27.72
N LEU A 157 -18.10 -9.80 26.62
CA LEU A 157 -18.07 -8.34 26.53
C LEU A 157 -19.44 -7.78 26.13
N THR A 158 -19.85 -6.69 26.77
CA THR A 158 -21.06 -5.96 26.38
C THR A 158 -20.79 -5.11 25.13
N PRO A 159 -21.83 -4.65 24.40
CA PRO A 159 -21.65 -3.69 23.31
C PRO A 159 -20.93 -2.41 23.74
N ASN A 160 -21.11 -1.98 24.99
CA ASN A 160 -20.44 -0.82 25.55
C ASN A 160 -18.94 -1.09 25.77
N ASP A 161 -18.57 -2.28 26.25
CA ASP A 161 -17.17 -2.66 26.42
C ASP A 161 -16.45 -2.69 25.07
N LEU A 162 -17.08 -3.30 24.06
CA LEU A 162 -16.55 -3.34 22.69
C LEU A 162 -16.39 -1.93 22.09
N ALA A 163 -17.38 -1.06 22.29
CA ALA A 163 -17.30 0.34 21.87
C ALA A 163 -16.16 1.09 22.59
N GLY A 164 -16.03 0.90 23.91
CA GLY A 164 -14.97 1.50 24.71
C GLY A 164 -13.57 1.04 24.27
N ILE A 165 -13.37 -0.26 24.08
CA ILE A 165 -12.12 -0.85 23.57
C ILE A 165 -11.77 -0.26 22.20
N MET A 166 -12.74 -0.23 21.29
CA MET A 166 -12.58 0.32 19.94
C MET A 166 -12.20 1.81 19.97
N LEU A 167 -12.90 2.64 20.76
CA LEU A 167 -12.59 4.06 20.85
C LEU A 167 -11.20 4.29 21.46
N ASN A 168 -10.83 3.52 22.47
CA ASN A 168 -9.50 3.62 23.09
C ASN A 168 -8.37 3.21 22.15
N SER A 169 -8.62 2.36 21.15
CA SER A 169 -7.62 1.97 20.14
C SER A 169 -7.38 3.01 19.04
N ILE A 170 -8.16 4.10 19.00
CA ILE A 170 -8.02 5.13 17.95
C ILE A 170 -6.63 5.75 18.01
N THR A 171 -5.95 5.78 16.88
CA THR A 171 -4.69 6.51 16.68
C THR A 171 -4.77 7.34 15.40
N THR A 172 -3.96 8.40 15.34
CA THR A 172 -3.97 9.34 14.22
C THR A 172 -2.56 9.61 13.74
N ARG A 173 -2.43 9.86 12.44
CA ARG A 173 -1.17 10.30 11.84
C ARG A 173 -1.44 11.48 10.91
N GLU A 174 -0.77 12.59 11.19
CA GLU A 174 -0.74 13.75 10.31
C GLU A 174 0.38 13.56 9.29
N VAL A 175 0.05 13.78 8.02
CA VAL A 175 0.95 13.53 6.90
C VAL A 175 0.74 14.57 5.82
N VAL A 176 1.78 14.86 5.05
CA VAL A 176 1.71 15.74 3.88
C VAL A 176 1.94 14.89 2.64
N ARG A 177 0.94 14.87 1.76
CA ARG A 177 1.02 14.21 0.45
C ARG A 177 1.42 15.25 -0.59
N ARG A 178 2.50 15.01 -1.34
CA ARG A 178 2.77 15.79 -2.56
C ARG A 178 2.00 15.19 -3.73
N TRP A 179 1.04 15.93 -4.28
CA TRP A 179 0.18 15.48 -5.38
C TRP A 179 0.06 16.58 -6.44
N LYS A 180 0.43 16.25 -7.68
CA LYS A 180 0.42 17.19 -8.83
C LYS A 180 1.12 18.53 -8.54
N GLY A 181 2.26 18.47 -7.86
CA GLY A 181 3.05 19.65 -7.47
C GLY A 181 2.55 20.38 -6.22
N THR A 182 1.42 19.97 -5.65
CA THR A 182 0.82 20.61 -4.47
C THR A 182 0.96 19.73 -3.24
N ASP A 183 1.30 20.34 -2.11
CA ASP A 183 1.27 19.68 -0.81
C ASP A 183 -0.15 19.67 -0.25
N VAL A 184 -0.66 18.46 -0.02
CA VAL A 184 -2.00 18.19 0.50
C VAL A 184 -1.86 17.61 1.90
N PRO A 185 -2.17 18.38 2.95
CA PRO A 185 -2.07 17.88 4.31
C PRO A 185 -3.28 16.98 4.62
N LEU A 186 -3.00 15.84 5.24
CA LEU A 186 -3.96 14.77 5.51
C LEU A 186 -3.85 14.29 6.96
N VAL A 187 -4.98 13.83 7.48
CA VAL A 187 -5.10 13.08 8.74
C VAL A 187 -5.53 11.66 8.41
N VAL A 188 -4.71 10.69 8.78
CA VAL A 188 -5.05 9.27 8.69
C VAL A 188 -5.53 8.80 10.06
N ILE A 189 -6.69 8.14 10.11
CA ILE A 189 -7.29 7.60 11.32
C ILE A 189 -7.23 6.08 11.27
N TYR A 190 -6.61 5.50 12.30
CA TYR A 190 -6.58 4.06 12.53
C TYR A 190 -7.38 3.71 13.79
N CYS A 191 -8.01 2.54 13.78
CA CYS A 191 -8.78 2.00 14.90
C CYS A 191 -8.83 0.47 14.77
N ASP A 192 -8.54 -0.21 15.86
CA ASP A 192 -8.74 -1.67 15.94
C ASP A 192 -10.18 -1.94 16.35
N VAL A 193 -10.95 -2.51 15.44
CA VAL A 193 -12.35 -2.89 15.68
C VAL A 193 -12.36 -4.33 16.21
N PRO A 194 -12.85 -4.58 17.45
CA PRO A 194 -12.88 -5.90 18.06
C PRO A 194 -13.96 -6.79 17.42
N THR A 195 -13.74 -7.22 16.18
CA THR A 195 -14.67 -8.06 15.43
C THR A 195 -13.95 -8.96 14.43
N THR A 196 -14.51 -10.15 14.23
CA THR A 196 -14.16 -11.06 13.13
C THR A 196 -15.20 -11.01 12.00
N ASN A 197 -16.25 -10.20 12.15
CA ASN A 197 -17.32 -10.04 11.16
C ASN A 197 -17.04 -8.86 10.22
N GLU A 198 -17.00 -9.15 8.91
CA GLU A 198 -16.69 -8.17 7.86
C GLU A 198 -17.77 -7.08 7.76
N ASN A 199 -19.05 -7.42 7.91
CA ASN A 199 -20.14 -6.45 7.87
C ASN A 199 -20.07 -5.48 9.07
N THR A 200 -19.75 -5.99 10.26
CA THR A 200 -19.54 -5.18 11.46
C THR A 200 -18.38 -4.20 11.24
N TRP A 201 -17.25 -4.69 10.73
CA TRP A 201 -16.10 -3.83 10.43
C TRP A 201 -16.45 -2.73 9.43
N HIS A 202 -17.13 -3.07 8.32
CA HIS A 202 -17.57 -2.08 7.33
C HIS A 202 -18.57 -1.05 7.90
N ALA A 203 -19.51 -1.49 8.73
CA ALA A 203 -20.49 -0.61 9.36
C ALA A 203 -19.81 0.41 10.27
N ILE A 204 -18.86 -0.03 11.11
CA ILE A 204 -18.04 0.86 11.95
C ILE A 204 -17.21 1.82 11.08
N ARG A 205 -16.52 1.32 10.06
CA ARG A 205 -15.72 2.15 9.15
C ARG A 205 -16.57 3.24 8.48
N ASN A 206 -17.81 2.92 8.12
CA ASN A 206 -18.73 3.90 7.53
C ASN A 206 -19.13 5.00 8.53
N ILE A 207 -19.18 4.71 9.84
CA ILE A 207 -19.36 5.75 10.87
C ILE A 207 -18.20 6.73 10.83
N PHE A 208 -16.95 6.25 10.86
CA PHE A 208 -15.78 7.14 10.79
C PHE A 208 -15.78 8.01 9.53
N ARG A 209 -16.08 7.42 8.36
CA ARG A 209 -16.08 8.13 7.08
C ARG A 209 -17.22 9.15 6.94
N GLY A 210 -18.32 8.95 7.65
CA GLY A 210 -19.48 9.85 7.66
C GLY A 210 -19.53 10.80 8.86
N ALA A 211 -18.61 10.66 9.82
CA ALA A 211 -18.63 11.46 11.05
C ALA A 211 -18.25 12.91 10.77
N ARG A 212 -19.03 13.83 11.32
CA ARG A 212 -18.72 15.26 11.40
C ARG A 212 -17.69 15.47 12.51
N LEU A 213 -16.44 15.15 12.20
CA LEU A 213 -15.30 15.24 13.11
C LEU A 213 -14.70 16.65 13.17
N GLY A 214 -15.44 17.71 12.83
CA GLY A 214 -14.95 19.10 12.91
C GLY A 214 -15.76 19.92 13.91
N THR A 215 -15.69 21.25 13.80
CA THR A 215 -16.46 22.18 14.64
C THR A 215 -17.33 23.10 13.80
N ALA A 216 -18.27 23.80 14.43
CA ALA A 216 -19.06 24.82 13.74
C ALA A 216 -18.20 26.00 13.25
N VAL A 217 -17.05 26.24 13.89
CA VAL A 217 -16.16 27.38 13.60
C VAL A 217 -15.14 27.03 12.51
N THR A 218 -14.48 25.88 12.64
CA THR A 218 -13.43 25.40 11.72
C THR A 218 -13.97 24.62 10.53
N GLY A 219 -15.29 24.41 10.47
CA GLY A 219 -15.93 23.56 9.49
C GLY A 219 -15.70 22.07 9.76
N HIS A 220 -15.88 21.25 8.72
CA HIS A 220 -15.73 19.80 8.81
C HIS A 220 -14.58 19.30 7.93
N PRO A 221 -13.79 18.34 8.43
CA PRO A 221 -12.77 17.70 7.62
C PRO A 221 -13.41 17.00 6.43
N VAL A 222 -12.71 16.98 5.29
CA VAL A 222 -13.25 16.43 4.04
C VAL A 222 -12.66 15.05 3.82
N LEU A 223 -13.51 14.04 3.63
CA LEU A 223 -13.06 12.69 3.36
C LEU A 223 -12.20 12.67 2.09
N TYR A 224 -10.99 12.16 2.23
CA TYR A 224 -10.05 12.05 1.14
C TYR A 224 -10.38 10.83 0.29
N MET A 225 -10.64 11.06 -1.00
CA MET A 225 -11.13 10.05 -1.94
C MET A 225 -10.12 9.68 -3.03
N ASP A 226 -9.06 10.48 -3.17
CA ASP A 226 -8.00 10.18 -4.13
C ASP A 226 -7.22 8.94 -3.69
N PRO A 227 -6.74 8.13 -4.65
CA PRO A 227 -6.02 6.91 -4.34
C PRO A 227 -4.67 7.23 -3.69
N LEU A 228 -4.43 6.63 -2.52
CA LEU A 228 -3.10 6.50 -1.92
C LEU A 228 -2.61 5.10 -2.20
N LYS A 229 -1.46 4.98 -2.86
CA LYS A 229 -0.89 3.69 -3.26
C LYS A 229 0.62 3.75 -3.15
N CYS A 230 1.15 3.06 -2.15
CA CYS A 230 2.59 2.99 -1.93
C CYS A 230 3.25 2.02 -2.91
N GLY A 231 4.24 2.49 -3.67
CA GLY A 231 5.07 1.65 -4.55
C GLY A 231 6.09 0.77 -3.82
N VAL A 232 6.37 1.04 -2.54
CA VAL A 232 7.34 0.27 -1.74
C VAL A 232 6.70 -0.90 -1.01
N CYS A 233 5.55 -0.68 -0.35
CA CYS A 233 4.89 -1.71 0.46
C CYS A 233 3.52 -2.14 -0.07
N ARG A 234 2.99 -1.47 -1.10
CA ARG A 234 1.62 -1.65 -1.63
C ARG A 234 0.50 -1.31 -0.65
N GLY A 235 0.82 -0.64 0.46
CA GLY A 235 -0.15 -0.05 1.38
C GLY A 235 -1.04 0.99 0.69
N VAL A 236 -2.24 1.18 1.24
CA VAL A 236 -3.30 2.07 0.70
C VAL A 236 -3.62 3.26 1.62
N ASP A 237 -2.84 3.40 2.69
CA ASP A 237 -2.96 4.46 3.70
C ASP A 237 -1.95 5.60 3.50
N HIS A 238 -0.96 5.41 2.63
CA HIS A 238 0.10 6.36 2.36
C HIS A 238 0.63 6.25 0.93
N ASP A 239 1.22 7.34 0.45
CA ASP A 239 1.96 7.33 -0.82
C ASP A 239 3.42 6.88 -0.63
N THR A 240 4.09 6.56 -1.74
CA THR A 240 5.45 6.03 -1.76
C THR A 240 6.45 6.89 -0.97
N LEU A 241 6.35 8.21 -1.08
CA LEU A 241 7.24 9.16 -0.39
C LEU A 241 7.06 9.18 1.12
N MET A 242 5.90 8.73 1.61
CA MET A 242 5.55 8.68 3.03
C MET A 242 5.84 7.31 3.67
N CYS A 243 6.31 6.35 2.86
CA CYS A 243 6.58 5.00 3.32
C CYS A 243 7.76 5.00 4.30
N ILE A 244 7.52 4.47 5.51
CA ILE A 244 8.56 4.40 6.54
C ILE A 244 9.52 3.22 6.34
N LEU A 245 9.13 2.20 5.56
CA LEU A 245 9.93 0.97 5.43
C LEU A 245 11.36 1.22 4.94
N PRO A 246 11.60 2.09 3.94
CA PRO A 246 12.96 2.43 3.50
C PRO A 246 13.85 3.06 4.58
N SER A 247 13.26 3.64 5.62
CA SER A 247 14.00 4.24 6.75
C SER A 247 14.35 3.22 7.85
N LEU A 248 13.76 2.03 7.82
CA LEU A 248 14.03 1.00 8.83
C LEU A 248 15.44 0.45 8.65
N ARG A 249 16.14 0.27 9.78
CA ARG A 249 17.41 -0.45 9.81
C ARG A 249 17.17 -1.86 9.27
N HIS A 250 18.07 -2.34 8.41
CA HIS A 250 17.96 -3.64 7.76
C HIS A 250 16.80 -3.79 6.76
N TRP A 251 16.25 -2.67 6.27
CA TRP A 251 15.42 -2.71 5.07
C TRP A 251 16.30 -2.84 3.80
N PHE A 252 16.14 -3.95 3.09
CA PHE A 252 16.79 -4.23 1.81
C PHE A 252 15.80 -4.31 0.64
N GLY A 253 14.56 -3.88 0.84
CA GLY A 253 13.53 -3.84 -0.21
C GLY A 253 13.62 -2.59 -1.10
N PRO A 254 12.59 -2.35 -1.93
CA PRO A 254 12.53 -1.18 -2.81
C PRO A 254 12.68 0.14 -2.06
N ARG A 255 13.27 1.13 -2.72
CA ARG A 255 13.36 2.51 -2.23
C ARG A 255 12.39 3.41 -3.01
N PRO A 256 11.94 4.54 -2.45
CA PRO A 256 10.93 5.41 -3.08
C PRO A 256 11.31 5.90 -4.48
N ASN A 257 12.62 6.04 -4.75
CA ASN A 257 13.16 6.53 -6.02
C ASN A 257 13.81 5.42 -6.86
N GLY A 258 13.45 4.15 -6.60
CA GLY A 258 14.23 2.99 -7.02
C GLY A 258 13.84 2.31 -8.33
N ASN A 259 12.75 2.67 -9.03
CA ASN A 259 12.49 2.27 -10.42
C ASN A 259 11.25 2.96 -11.05
N SER A 260 11.50 3.52 -12.24
CA SER A 260 10.68 3.87 -13.42
C SER A 260 9.15 3.72 -13.39
N ASP A 261 8.50 4.80 -13.87
CA ASP A 261 7.15 4.94 -14.47
C ASP A 261 6.29 6.07 -13.85
N ASP A 262 6.91 7.21 -13.52
CA ASP A 262 6.21 8.50 -13.60
C ASP A 262 6.32 9.02 -15.05
N ASP A 263 5.56 8.38 -15.95
CA ASP A 263 5.27 8.92 -17.27
C ASP A 263 4.18 10.00 -17.14
N ASN A 264 4.57 11.11 -16.56
CA ASN A 264 4.00 12.42 -16.82
C ASN A 264 5.16 13.37 -17.10
N THR A 265 5.94 13.06 -18.14
CA THR A 265 6.84 14.04 -18.75
C THR A 265 6.00 15.00 -19.58
N VAL A 266 5.50 16.05 -18.93
CA VAL A 266 5.15 17.28 -19.64
C VAL A 266 6.48 17.99 -19.87
N ASN A 267 6.88 18.04 -21.15
CA ASN A 267 8.01 18.79 -21.72
C ASN A 267 8.62 19.84 -20.80
N GLU A 268 9.82 19.57 -20.27
CA GLU A 268 10.77 20.62 -19.90
C GLU A 268 12.00 20.48 -20.81
N GLU A 269 12.24 21.52 -21.59
CA GLU A 269 13.39 21.68 -22.47
C GLU A 269 14.72 21.51 -21.69
N PRO A 270 15.76 20.91 -22.29
CA PRO A 270 17.06 20.84 -21.66
C PRO A 270 17.69 22.25 -21.57
N PRO A 271 18.16 22.69 -20.40
CA PRO A 271 18.84 23.98 -20.29
C PRO A 271 20.22 23.93 -20.96
N ALA A 272 20.53 25.06 -21.59
CA ALA A 272 21.68 25.30 -22.44
C ALA A 272 23.04 24.95 -21.81
N SER A 273 23.89 24.45 -22.71
CA SER A 273 25.34 24.27 -22.65
C SER A 273 26.10 25.17 -21.67
N TYR A 274 26.77 24.54 -20.70
CA TYR A 274 27.95 25.11 -20.07
C TYR A 274 29.21 24.69 -20.85
N THR A 275 29.86 25.69 -21.42
CA THR A 275 31.20 25.66 -21.99
C THR A 275 32.25 25.33 -20.94
N LEU A 276 33.04 24.27 -21.15
CA LEU A 276 34.34 24.10 -20.50
C LEU A 276 35.39 23.73 -21.54
N ASN A 277 36.19 24.74 -21.89
CA ASN A 277 37.47 24.63 -22.58
C ASN A 277 38.56 24.21 -21.59
N ALA A 278 39.22 23.08 -21.84
CA ALA A 278 40.64 22.79 -21.56
C ALA A 278 40.96 21.39 -22.14
N GLN A 279 41.63 21.27 -23.30
CA GLN A 279 43.08 20.98 -23.42
C GLN A 279 43.60 19.99 -22.35
N ARG A 280 44.26 18.86 -22.64
CA ARG A 280 45.20 18.49 -23.72
C ARG A 280 45.52 16.99 -23.55
N GLY A 281 45.71 16.23 -24.63
CA GLY A 281 46.25 14.86 -24.54
C GLY A 281 46.06 14.02 -25.80
N GLN A 282 46.84 14.31 -26.85
CA GLN A 282 46.93 13.53 -28.10
C GLN A 282 47.54 12.13 -27.91
N ARG A 283 47.07 11.18 -28.74
CA ARG A 283 47.78 10.10 -29.51
C ARG A 283 46.75 8.98 -29.77
N GLY A 284 46.40 8.52 -30.97
CA GLY A 284 46.69 8.83 -32.37
C GLY A 284 46.02 7.76 -33.25
N LEU A 285 45.85 8.05 -34.56
CA LEU A 285 45.82 7.11 -35.72
C LEU A 285 44.67 6.07 -35.74
N THR A 286 43.82 5.87 -36.76
CA THR A 286 44.01 5.92 -38.23
C THR A 286 42.68 5.53 -38.92
N GLY A 287 42.45 6.01 -40.16
CA GLY A 287 41.46 5.48 -41.13
C GLY A 287 40.21 6.36 -41.31
N ARG A 288 40.12 7.37 -42.20
CA ARG A 288 40.28 7.44 -43.67
C ARG A 288 39.29 6.56 -44.47
N GLY A 289 38.31 7.24 -45.07
CA GLY A 289 37.38 6.79 -46.13
C GLY A 289 36.09 7.62 -46.05
N ARG A 290 35.93 8.82 -46.62
CA ARG A 290 35.94 9.29 -48.02
C ARG A 290 34.91 8.62 -48.94
N GLY A 291 33.91 9.41 -49.34
CA GLY A 291 32.92 9.15 -50.40
C GLY A 291 31.51 9.38 -49.84
N GLY A 292 30.75 10.41 -50.17
CA GLY A 292 30.64 11.17 -51.41
C GLY A 292 29.25 10.94 -51.98
N GLY A 293 28.39 11.97 -52.02
CA GLY A 293 27.04 11.83 -52.58
C GLY A 293 26.08 12.95 -52.20
N ARG A 294 26.27 14.11 -52.84
CA ARG A 294 25.26 15.18 -52.95
C ARG A 294 24.13 14.73 -53.88
N SER A 295 23.01 15.45 -53.74
CA SER A 295 21.97 15.75 -54.73
C SER A 295 20.69 14.91 -54.70
N GLY A 296 19.56 15.61 -54.78
CA GLY A 296 18.23 15.02 -54.82
C GLY A 296 17.11 15.96 -54.36
N GLN A 297 17.20 17.25 -54.72
CA GLN A 297 16.09 18.20 -54.63
C GLN A 297 15.08 17.86 -55.73
N SER A 298 13.81 17.59 -55.42
CA SER A 298 12.64 18.09 -56.18
C SER A 298 11.30 17.40 -55.82
N ASN A 299 10.35 18.23 -55.37
CA ASN A 299 8.98 18.40 -55.90
C ASN A 299 7.95 17.25 -55.96
N ARG A 300 6.76 17.61 -55.40
CA ARG A 300 5.35 17.36 -55.80
C ARG A 300 4.57 16.63 -54.70
N ARG A 301 3.64 17.27 -53.99
CA ARG A 301 2.38 17.96 -54.40
C ARG A 301 1.34 16.98 -54.95
N GLY A 302 0.30 16.73 -54.13
CA GLY A 302 -1.08 16.54 -54.58
C GLY A 302 -1.63 15.11 -54.49
N GLY A 303 -2.78 14.96 -53.83
CA GLY A 303 -3.61 13.78 -53.95
C GLY A 303 -4.68 13.65 -52.87
N TYR A 304 -5.75 14.43 -52.97
CA TYR A 304 -7.04 14.13 -52.35
C TYR A 304 -7.59 12.83 -52.92
N ARG A 305 -8.07 11.94 -52.04
CA ARG A 305 -9.42 11.37 -52.05
C ARG A 305 -9.72 10.75 -50.68
#